data_AF-I5B2S6-F1
#
_entry.id   AF-I5B2S6-F1
#
_cell.length_a   1.000
_cell.length_b   1.000
_cell.length_c   1.000
_cell.angle_alpha   90.00
_cell.angle_beta   90.00
_cell.angle_gamma   90.00
#
_symmetry.space_group_name_H-M   'P 1'
#
loop_
_entity.id
_entity.type
_entity.pdbx_description
1 polymer ?
#
loop_
_entity_poly.entity_id
_entity_poly.type
_entity_poly.pdbx_seq_one_letter_code
_entity_poly.pdbx_strand_id
1 'polypeptide(L)' 'MNRPKKEIIKIIEQKKAQLLQAEREAAVWNSGKYKASSNSKISKIFVEALRKEIDALHDELLENSGKVT' A
#
# COMPACT_ATOMS: atom_id res chain seq x y z
N MET A 1 -3.66 1.16 20.76
CA MET A 1 -4.30 2.50 20.66
C MET A 1 -5.20 2.45 19.45
N ASN A 2 -6.51 2.63 19.59
CA ASN A 2 -7.46 2.48 18.49
C ASN A 2 -7.56 3.81 17.73
N ARG A 3 -7.21 3.85 16.44
CA ARG A 3 -7.34 5.07 15.63
C ARG A 3 -8.80 5.34 15.28
N PRO A 4 -9.24 6.61 15.18
CA PRO A 4 -10.57 6.93 14.67
C PRO A 4 -10.78 6.41 13.24
N LYS A 5 -11.97 5.88 12.93
CA LYS A 5 -12.31 5.35 11.60
C LYS A 5 -12.01 6.32 10.45
N LYS A 6 -12.33 7.62 10.63
CA LYS A 6 -12.05 8.67 9.65
C LYS A 6 -10.56 8.83 9.36
N GLU A 7 -9.72 8.64 10.38
CA GLU A 7 -8.27 8.72 10.24
C GLU A 7 -7.73 7.52 9.45
N ILE A 8 -8.20 6.31 9.78
CA ILE A 8 -7.82 5.08 9.06
C ILE A 8 -8.21 5.19 7.57
N ILE A 9 -9.42 5.67 7.26
CA ILE A 9 -9.86 5.88 5.87
C ILE A 9 -8.95 6.87 5.14
N LYS A 10 -8.62 8.01 5.77
CA LYS A 10 -7.72 9.00 5.19
C LYS A 10 -6.33 8.41 4.90
N ILE A 11 -5.80 7.59 5.82
CA ILE A 11 -4.50 6.93 5.62
C ILE A 11 -4.59 5.92 4.48
N ILE A 12 -5.67 5.15 4.38
CA ILE A 12 -5.90 4.22 3.25
C ILE A 12 -5.91 4.98 1.92
N GLU A 13 -6.62 6.10 1.82
CA GLU A 13 -6.66 6.91 0.60
C GLU A 13 -5.27 7.43 0.21
N GLN A 14 -4.51 7.94 1.18
CA GLN A 14 -3.13 8.39 0.97
C GLN A 14 -2.23 7.25 0.49
N LYS A 15 -2.32 6.07 1.11
CA LYS A 15 -1.52 4.90 0.70
C LYS A 15 -1.95 4.34 -0.66
N LYS A 16 -3.23 4.40 -1.02
CA LYS A 16 -3.71 4.03 -2.37
C LYS A 16 -3.15 4.98 -3.43
N ALA A 17 -3.07 6.27 -3.15
CA ALA A 17 -2.42 7.22 -4.05
C ALA A 17 -0.91 6.94 -4.21
N GLN A 18 -0.22 6.63 -3.10
CA GLN A 18 1.19 6.21 -3.13
C GLN A 18 1.39 4.91 -3.91
N LEU A 19 0.51 3.92 -3.72
CA LEU A 19 0.54 2.65 -4.44
C LEU A 19 0.38 2.86 -5.94
N LEU A 20 -0.60 3.67 -6.36
CA LEU A 20 -0.80 3.99 -7.77
C LEU A 20 0.45 4.61 -8.42
N GLN A 21 1.11 5.53 -7.71
CA GLN A 21 2.36 6.13 -8.19
C GLN A 21 3.49 5.11 -8.25
N ALA A 22 3.66 4.30 -7.20
CA ALA A 22 4.68 3.26 -7.12
C ALA A 22 4.50 2.19 -8.21
N GLU A 23 3.27 1.81 -8.55
CA GLU A 23 2.97 0.86 -9.63
C GLU A 23 3.36 1.41 -11.01
N ARG A 24 3.12 2.71 -11.25
CA ARG A 24 3.56 3.38 -12.49
C ARG A 24 5.08 3.40 -12.61
N GLU A 25 5.78 3.76 -11.54
CA GLU A 25 7.25 3.78 -11.51
C GLU A 25 7.82 2.36 -11.65
N ALA A 26 7.24 1.40 -10.94
CA ALA A 26 7.62 0.01 -11.03
C ALA A 26 7.44 -0.54 -12.46
N ALA A 27 6.39 -0.15 -13.19
CA ALA A 27 6.21 -0.58 -14.57
C ALA A 27 7.38 -0.18 -15.48
N VAL A 28 7.96 1.00 -15.25
CA VAL A 28 9.15 1.48 -15.99
C VAL A 28 10.37 0.60 -15.67
N TRP A 29 10.62 0.34 -14.38
CA TRP A 29 11.76 -0.48 -13.97
C TRP A 29 11.61 -1.96 -14.34
N ASN A 30 10.38 -2.46 -14.37
CA ASN A 30 10.07 -3.88 -14.59
C ASN A 30 9.91 -4.26 -16.07
N SER A 31 10.07 -3.30 -16.99
CA SER A 31 9.99 -3.53 -18.42
C SER A 31 11.34 -3.39 -19.13
N GLY A 32 11.46 -4.05 -20.29
CA GLY A 32 12.62 -3.95 -21.18
C GLY A 32 13.97 -4.22 -20.50
N LYS A 33 14.96 -3.38 -20.83
CA LYS A 33 16.35 -3.51 -20.38
C LYS A 33 16.57 -3.39 -18.87
N TYR A 34 15.62 -2.82 -18.12
CA TYR A 34 15.76 -2.58 -16.68
C TYR A 34 15.19 -3.69 -15.80
N LYS A 35 14.54 -4.70 -16.39
CA LYS A 35 13.86 -5.79 -15.67
C LYS A 35 14.78 -6.58 -14.73
N ALA A 36 16.07 -6.70 -15.03
CA ALA A 36 17.05 -7.39 -14.19
C ALA A 36 17.77 -6.46 -13.19
N SER A 37 17.51 -5.15 -13.23
CA SER A 37 18.17 -4.19 -12.35
C SER A 37 17.75 -4.32 -10.90
N SER A 38 18.57 -3.82 -9.98
CA SER A 38 18.21 -3.68 -8.57
C SER A 38 16.95 -2.83 -8.38
N ASN A 39 16.73 -1.81 -9.22
CA ASN A 39 15.55 -0.94 -9.16
C ASN A 39 14.26 -1.70 -9.49
N SER A 40 14.31 -2.66 -10.43
CA SER A 40 13.19 -3.58 -10.70
C SER A 40 12.81 -4.36 -9.43
N LYS A 41 13.80 -4.93 -8.73
CA LYS A 41 13.56 -5.69 -7.49
C LYS A 41 13.03 -4.80 -6.37
N ILE A 42 13.67 -3.65 -6.14
CA ILE A 42 13.30 -2.71 -5.07
C ILE A 42 11.89 -2.15 -5.30
N SER A 43 11.55 -1.76 -6.54
CA SER A 43 10.23 -1.23 -6.87
C SER A 43 9.11 -2.26 -6.63
N LYS A 44 9.34 -3.55 -6.91
CA LYS A 44 8.38 -4.62 -6.58
C LYS A 44 8.18 -4.77 -5.07
N ILE A 45 9.28 -4.83 -4.31
CA ILE A 45 9.23 -4.94 -2.85
C ILE A 45 8.44 -3.77 -2.26
N PHE A 46 8.68 -2.55 -2.76
CA PHE A 46 7.98 -1.36 -2.30
C PHE A 46 6.48 -1.40 -2.60
N VAL A 47 6.08 -1.80 -3.82
CA VAL A 47 4.67 -2.01 -4.18
C VAL A 47 4.02 -3.06 -3.27
N GLU A 48 4.69 -4.18 -3.02
CA GLU A 48 4.19 -5.24 -2.13
C GLU A 48 4.05 -4.75 -0.68
N ALA A 49 4.98 -3.94 -0.18
CA ALA A 49 4.88 -3.36 1.15
C ALA A 49 3.66 -2.43 1.28
N LEU A 50 3.43 -1.55 0.30
CA LEU A 50 2.27 -0.66 0.29
C LEU A 50 0.94 -1.43 0.25
N ARG A 51 0.85 -2.52 -0.52
CA ARG A 51 -0.33 -3.38 -0.54
C ARG A 51 -0.60 -4.00 0.83
N LYS A 52 0.42 -4.58 1.46
CA LYS A 52 0.31 -5.16 2.81
C LYS A 52 -0.13 -4.13 3.85
N GLU A 53 0.39 -2.92 3.78
CA GLU A 53 -0.01 -1.84 4.70
C GLU A 53 -1.46 -1.39 4.49
N ILE A 54 -1.94 -1.35 3.23
CA ILE A 54 -3.34 -1.05 2.92
C ILE A 54 -4.27 -2.16 3.45
N ASP A 55 -3.89 -3.42 3.24
CA ASP A 55 -4.65 -4.57 3.71
C ASP A 55 -4.75 -4.57 5.25
N ALA A 56 -3.63 -4.34 5.95
CA ALA A 56 -3.61 -4.23 7.40
C ALA A 56 -4.49 -3.07 7.93
N LEU A 57 -4.56 -1.94 7.22
CA LEU A 57 -5.45 -0.84 7.57
C LEU A 57 -6.92 -1.18 7.33
N HIS A 58 -7.22 -1.97 6.29
CA HIS A 58 -8.57 -2.48 6.06
C HIS A 58 -8.99 -3.45 7.18
N ASP A 59 -8.10 -4.33 7.61
CA ASP A 59 -8.33 -5.22 8.76
C ASP A 59 -8.58 -4.42 10.05
N GLU A 60 -7.77 -3.39 10.32
CA GLU A 60 -7.98 -2.51 11.47
C GLU A 60 -9.33 -1.77 11.40
N LEU A 61 -9.78 -1.36 10.20
CA LEU A 61 -11.07 -0.72 10.01
C LEU A 61 -12.24 -1.69 10.29
N LEU A 62 -12.09 -2.95 9.89
CA LEU A 62 -13.06 -4.03 10.13
C LEU A 62 -13.15 -4.35 11.62
N GLU A 63 -12.02 -4.53 12.30
CA GLU A 63 -11.97 -4.74 13.75
C GLU A 63 -12.63 -3.58 14.52
N ASN A 64 -12.39 -2.34 14.08
CA ASN A 64 -13.04 -1.16 14.62
C ASN A 64 -14.54 -1.08 14.35
N SER A 65 -15.04 -1.82 13.37
CA SER A 65 -16.46 -1.87 13.02
C SER A 65 -17.19 -3.04 13.69
N GLY A 66 -16.46 -4.09 14.09
CA GLY A 66 -16.96 -5.20 14.89
C GLY A 66 -16.98 -4.96 16.41
N LYS A 67 -16.23 -3.98 16.92
CA LYS A 67 -16.29 -3.55 18.33
C LYS A 67 -17.55 -2.70 18.59
N VAL A 68 -18.70 -3.36 18.65
CA VAL A 68 -19.92 -2.82 19.28
C VAL A 68 -19.96 -3.37 20.70
N THR A 69 -19.47 -2.59 21.65
CA THR A 69 -19.70 -2.73 23.08
C THR A 69 -19.88 -1.34 23.66
#